data_AF-A0A920SQP0-F1
#
_entry.id   AF-A0A920SQP0-F1
#
_cell.length_a   1.000
_cell.length_b   1.000
_cell.length_c   1.000
_cell.angle_alpha   90.00
_cell.angle_beta   90.00
_cell.angle_gamma   90.00
#
_symmetry.space_group_name_H-M   'P 1'
#
loop_
_entity.id
_entity.type
_entity.pdbx_description
1 polymer ?
#
loop_
_entity_poly.entity_id
_entity_poly.type
_entity_poly.pdbx_seq_one_letter_code
_entity_poly.pdbx_strand_id
1 'polypeptide(L)'
;MIEGRTFRLQGRSWDAVIDASGRDGDGREIRQKLLRDTVGTYLYISSTGVYSPYLTTEITEDTDPVLEESSTAGVQPPRTV
;
A
#
# COMPACT_ATOMS: atom_id res chain seq x y z
N MET A 1 -6.89 -15.44 6.92
CA MET A 1 -6.33 -16.54 6.09
C MET A 1 -5.56 -15.93 4.91
N ILE A 2 -4.29 -15.56 5.13
CA ILE A 2 -3.43 -14.86 4.14
C ILE A 2 -2.45 -15.83 3.44
N GLU A 3 -2.33 -17.05 3.95
CA GLU A 3 -1.37 -18.08 3.50
C GLU A 3 -1.59 -18.55 2.05
N GLY A 4 -2.81 -18.41 1.50
CA GLY A 4 -3.16 -18.92 0.18
C GLY A 4 -2.74 -18.08 -1.03
N ARG A 5 -2.28 -16.83 -0.87
CA ARG A 5 -1.92 -15.98 -2.03
C ARG A 5 -0.42 -15.98 -2.33
N THR A 6 0.41 -16.09 -1.30
CA THR A 6 1.86 -15.94 -1.41
C THR A 6 2.58 -17.24 -1.77
N PHE A 7 1.94 -18.42 -1.62
CA PHE A 7 2.57 -19.71 -1.93
C PHE A 7 3.10 -19.79 -3.37
N ARG A 8 2.48 -19.08 -4.32
CA ARG A 8 2.88 -19.08 -5.74
C ARG A 8 4.19 -18.34 -6.00
N LEU A 9 4.62 -17.51 -5.05
CA LEU A 9 5.84 -16.71 -5.14
C LEU A 9 7.05 -17.43 -4.55
N GLN A 10 6.84 -18.47 -3.73
CA GLN A 10 7.90 -19.19 -3.03
C GLN A 10 8.77 -20.03 -3.97
N GLY A 11 10.08 -20.09 -3.68
CA GLY A 11 11.04 -20.93 -4.39
C GLY A 11 11.29 -20.51 -5.84
N ARG A 12 10.95 -19.28 -6.21
CA ARG A 12 11.13 -18.71 -7.56
C ARG A 12 11.84 -17.37 -7.45
N SER A 13 12.47 -16.97 -8.55
CA SER A 13 13.00 -15.63 -8.74
C SER A 13 12.22 -14.93 -9.84
N TRP A 14 12.14 -13.61 -9.77
CA TRP A 14 11.33 -12.79 -10.65
C TRP A 14 12.18 -11.62 -11.16
N ASP A 15 12.18 -11.39 -12.47
CA ASP A 15 12.83 -10.21 -13.03
C ASP A 15 12.16 -8.93 -12.51
N ALA A 16 10.82 -8.92 -12.45
CA ALA A 16 10.03 -7.83 -11.90
C ALA A 16 8.74 -8.32 -11.22
N VAL A 17 8.28 -7.54 -10.23
CA VAL A 17 6.97 -7.70 -9.57
C VAL A 17 6.23 -6.37 -9.57
N ILE A 18 4.95 -6.40 -9.96
CA ILE A 18 4.03 -5.26 -9.88
C ILE A 18 3.00 -5.59 -8.79
N ASP A 19 3.09 -4.90 -7.66
CA ASP A 19 2.21 -5.06 -6.52
C ASP A 19 1.04 -4.06 -6.56
N ALA A 20 -0.11 -4.56 -7.00
CA ALA A 20 -1.39 -3.85 -7.05
C ALA A 20 -2.37 -4.32 -5.95
N SER A 21 -1.86 -4.89 -4.86
CA SER A 21 -2.70 -5.51 -3.81
C SER A 21 -3.45 -4.55 -2.90
N GLY A 22 -3.16 -3.24 -2.95
CA GLY A 22 -3.82 -2.22 -2.11
C GLY A 22 -3.36 -2.24 -0.65
N ARG A 23 -4.26 -1.83 0.27
CA ARG A 23 -4.02 -1.81 1.73
C ARG A 23 -4.26 -3.21 2.32
N ASP A 24 -3.34 -4.12 2.04
CA ASP A 24 -3.30 -5.48 2.58
C ASP A 24 -2.21 -5.55 3.65
N GLY A 25 -2.56 -5.22 4.90
CA GLY A 25 -1.61 -4.99 6.01
C GLY A 25 -0.63 -6.15 6.21
N ASP A 26 -1.11 -7.25 6.78
CA ASP A 26 -0.28 -8.44 7.07
C ASP A 26 0.29 -9.08 5.80
N GLY A 27 -0.43 -9.02 4.67
CA GLY A 27 0.03 -9.59 3.41
C GLY A 27 1.23 -8.85 2.80
N ARG A 28 1.34 -7.54 3.03
CA ARG A 28 2.44 -6.71 2.53
C ARG A 28 3.77 -7.12 3.16
N GLU A 29 3.82 -7.24 4.49
CA GLU A 29 5.06 -7.62 5.17
C GLU A 29 5.56 -9.00 4.77
N ILE A 30 4.64 -9.96 4.63
CA ILE A 30 4.95 -11.33 4.22
C ILE A 30 5.52 -11.34 2.79
N ARG A 31 4.90 -10.60 1.86
CA ARG A 31 5.42 -10.47 0.48
C ARG A 31 6.79 -9.82 0.44
N GLN A 32 7.00 -8.74 1.19
CA GLN A 32 8.30 -8.06 1.24
C GLN A 32 9.40 -8.98 1.77
N LYS A 33 9.13 -9.72 2.85
CA LYS A 33 10.08 -10.69 3.40
C LYS A 33 10.40 -11.80 2.40
N LEU A 34 9.40 -12.30 1.67
CA LEU A 34 9.60 -13.36 0.69
C LEU A 34 10.37 -12.89 -0.56
N LEU A 35 10.08 -11.68 -1.04
CA LEU A 35 10.56 -11.20 -2.34
C LEU A 35 11.88 -10.44 -2.28
N ARG A 36 12.29 -9.94 -1.10
CA ARG A 36 13.46 -9.06 -0.91
C ARG A 36 14.72 -9.53 -1.67
N ASP A 37 15.00 -10.82 -1.62
CA ASP A 37 16.24 -11.40 -2.17
C ASP A 37 16.00 -12.15 -3.49
N THR A 38 14.77 -12.14 -4.00
CA THR A 38 14.35 -12.96 -5.16
C THR A 38 13.78 -12.16 -6.32
N VAL A 39 13.69 -10.83 -6.20
CA VAL A 39 13.17 -9.95 -7.25
C VAL A 39 14.23 -8.95 -7.73
N GLY A 40 14.35 -8.78 -9.06
CA GLY A 40 15.20 -7.75 -9.64
C GLY A 40 14.63 -6.34 -9.45
N THR A 41 13.34 -6.15 -9.75
CA THR A 41 12.63 -4.87 -9.57
C THR A 41 11.26 -5.07 -8.92
N TYR A 42 10.96 -4.28 -7.88
CA TYR A 42 9.67 -4.28 -7.19
C TYR A 42 8.97 -2.94 -7.34
N LEU A 43 7.78 -2.92 -7.94
CA LEU A 43 6.93 -1.74 -8.06
C LEU A 43 5.68 -1.90 -7.19
N TYR A 44 5.51 -1.04 -6.19
CA TYR A 44 4.28 -0.95 -5.42
C TYR A 44 3.40 0.18 -5.93
N ILE A 45 2.13 -0.12 -6.22
CA ILE A 45 1.16 0.90 -6.61
C ILE A 45 0.50 1.46 -5.35
N SER A 46 0.90 2.68 -4.99
CA SER A 46 0.28 3.44 -3.90
C SER A 46 -0.89 4.29 -4.43
N SER A 47 -1.56 4.98 -3.51
CA SER A 47 -2.61 5.96 -3.79
C SER A 47 -2.36 7.23 -2.98
N THR A 48 -2.85 8.38 -3.47
CA THR A 48 -2.85 9.64 -2.71
C THR A 48 -3.67 9.56 -1.43
N GLY A 49 -4.48 8.52 -1.25
CA GLY A 49 -5.25 8.25 -0.02
C GLY A 49 -4.41 8.22 1.26
N VAL A 50 -3.09 8.00 1.16
CA VAL A 50 -2.17 8.11 2.30
C VAL A 50 -2.07 9.53 2.89
N TYR A 51 -2.56 10.56 2.18
CA TYR A 51 -2.61 11.95 2.65
C TYR A 51 -4.00 12.40 3.13
N SER A 52 -4.98 11.48 3.17
CA SER A 52 -6.31 11.75 3.70
C SER A 52 -6.23 12.21 5.17
N PRO A 53 -6.97 13.25 5.60
CA PRO A 53 -8.15 13.86 4.96
C PRO A 53 -7.89 15.07 4.05
N TYR A 54 -6.68 15.24 3.50
CA TYR A 54 -6.34 16.33 2.56
C TYR A 54 -6.63 17.73 3.13
N LEU A 55 -6.04 18.03 4.30
CA LEU A 55 -6.24 19.31 5.00
C LEU A 55 -5.56 20.52 4.31
N THR A 56 -4.67 20.24 3.36
CA THR A 56 -3.92 21.24 2.60
C THR A 56 -4.00 20.94 1.11
N THR A 57 -3.72 21.97 0.30
CA THR A 57 -3.52 21.85 -1.15
C THR A 57 -2.03 21.72 -1.46
N GLU A 58 -1.68 21.41 -2.72
CA GLU A 58 -0.28 21.30 -3.17
C GLU A 58 0.53 20.21 -2.46
N ILE A 59 -0.10 19.05 -2.21
CA ILE A 59 0.56 17.89 -1.62
C ILE A 59 1.60 17.34 -2.61
N THR A 60 2.86 17.31 -2.17
CA THR A 60 4.00 16.78 -2.92
C THR A 60 4.51 15.47 -2.30
N GLU A 61 5.48 14.82 -2.94
CA GLU A 61 6.13 13.62 -2.39
C GLU A 61 6.98 13.88 -1.14
N ASP A 62 7.28 15.16 -0.85
CA ASP A 62 7.94 15.60 0.39
C ASP A 62 6.95 15.77 1.55
N THR A 63 5.64 15.66 1.29
CA THR A 63 4.62 15.73 2.34
C THR A 63 4.58 14.42 3.12
N ASP A 64 4.59 14.49 4.45
CA ASP A 64 4.50 13.29 5.28
C ASP A 64 3.13 12.60 5.14
N PRO A 65 3.08 11.29 4.86
CA PRO A 65 1.83 10.54 4.81
C PRO A 65 1.26 10.29 6.20
N VAL A 66 -0.05 10.11 6.27
CA VAL A 66 -0.77 9.69 7.47
C VAL A 66 -0.63 8.18 7.62
N LEU A 67 0.21 7.76 8.57
CA LEU A 67 0.51 6.34 8.83
C LEU A 67 -0.50 5.68 9.78
N GLU A 68 -1.12 6.47 10.66
CA GLU A 68 -2.09 6.01 11.66
C GLU A 68 -3.49 6.53 11.32
N GLU A 69 -4.49 5.66 11.30
CA GLU A 69 -5.88 6.14 11.21
C GLU A 69 -6.29 6.74 12.55
N SER A 70 -6.53 8.05 12.54
CA SER A 70 -7.19 8.72 13.66
C SER A 70 -8.64 8.23 13.71
N SER A 71 -8.99 7.47 14.76
CA SER A 71 -10.36 7.05 15.04
C SER A 71 -11.19 8.27 15.46
N THR A 72 -11.53 9.12 14.50
CA THR A 72 -12.53 10.17 14.70
C THR A 72 -13.34 10.21 13.42
N ALA A 73 -14.46 9.49 13.45
CA ALA A 73 -15.50 9.54 12.42
C ALA A 73 -16.10 10.96 12.40
N GLY A 74 -15.42 11.90 11.76
CA GLY A 74 -16.01 13.13 11.29
C GLY A 74 -16.74 12.83 9.99
N VAL A 75 -18.07 12.88 10.03
CA VAL A 75 -18.96 12.75 8.87
C VAL A 75 -18.43 13.60 7.72
N GLN A 76 -18.01 12.96 6.62
CA GLN A 76 -17.73 13.67 5.38
C GLN A 76 -19.08 14.22 4.87
N PRO A 77 -19.26 15.54 4.73
CA PRO A 77 -20.50 16.07 4.15
C PRO A 77 -20.66 15.56 2.71
N PRO A 78 -21.89 15.37 2.22
CA PRO A 78 -22.13 14.86 0.88
C PRO A 78 -21.44 15.76 -0.14
N ARG A 79 -20.71 15.13 -1.07
CA ARG A 79 -20.12 15.83 -2.21
C ARG A 79 -21.27 16.34 -3.10
N THR A 80 -21.53 17.64 -3.06
CA THR A 80 -22.40 18.28 -4.06
C THR A 80 -21.63 18.30 -5.39
N VAL A 81 -22.23 17.71 -6.42
CA VAL A 81 -21.79 17.80 -7.82
C VAL A 81 -22.32 19.07 -8.47
#